data_AF-A0A632I143-F1
#
_entry.id   AF-A0A632I143-F1
#
_cell.length_a   1.000
_cell.length_b   1.000
_cell.length_c   1.000
_cell.angle_alpha   90.00
_cell.angle_beta   90.00
_cell.angle_gamma   90.00
#
_symmetry.space_group_name_H-M   'P 1'
#
loop_
_entity.id
_entity.type
_entity.pdbx_description
1 polymer ?
#
loop_
_entity_poly.entity_id
_entity_poly.type
_entity_poly.pdbx_seq_one_letter_code
_entity_poly.pdbx_strand_id
1 'polypeptide(L)'
;MSIDIDIIKARAKNEYRLSKVRGEAMISVRIPGGILPAHLLTVARDIAETWGNGQIHLTTRQKLAMPGIRYEDIDNVNAALEPFLREIEIELCDVQVEDTKA
;
A
#
# COMPACT_ATOMS: atom_id res chain seq x y z
N MET A 1 -10.94 -6.94 -20.73
CA MET A 1 -9.83 -7.92 -20.75
C MET A 1 -9.55 -8.33 -19.31
N SER A 2 -9.45 -9.62 -19.01
CA SER A 2 -9.02 -10.05 -17.67
C SER A 2 -7.51 -9.87 -17.58
N ILE A 3 -7.06 -8.86 -16.86
CA ILE A 3 -5.65 -8.73 -16.46
C ILE A 3 -5.41 -9.80 -15.38
N ASP A 4 -4.45 -10.68 -15.63
CA ASP A 4 -3.98 -11.64 -14.65
C ASP A 4 -2.70 -11.07 -14.02
N ILE A 5 -2.69 -10.93 -12.70
CA ILE A 5 -1.54 -10.39 -11.96
C ILE A 5 -0.87 -11.48 -11.16
N ASP A 6 0.47 -11.50 -11.20
CA ASP A 6 1.25 -12.31 -10.27
C ASP A 6 1.18 -11.69 -8.87
N ILE A 7 0.14 -12.07 -8.12
CA ILE A 7 -0.07 -11.56 -6.77
C ILE A 7 1.03 -11.99 -5.81
N ILE A 8 1.73 -13.09 -6.06
CA ILE A 8 2.83 -13.55 -5.20
C ILE A 8 3.98 -12.56 -5.32
N LYS A 9 4.32 -12.18 -6.55
CA LYS A 9 5.32 -11.16 -6.83
C LYS A 9 4.88 -9.79 -6.32
N ALA A 10 3.62 -9.41 -6.53
CA ALA A 10 3.07 -8.16 -6.01
C ALA A 10 3.18 -8.10 -4.49
N ARG A 11 2.83 -9.20 -3.79
CA ARG A 11 2.94 -9.36 -2.33
C ARG A 11 4.38 -9.30 -1.80
N ALA A 12 5.34 -9.79 -2.59
CA ALA A 12 6.75 -9.77 -2.23
C ALA A 12 7.34 -8.35 -2.33
N LYS A 13 6.93 -7.58 -3.34
CA LYS A 13 7.33 -6.18 -3.53
C LYS A 13 6.65 -5.26 -2.53
N ASN A 14 5.32 -5.32 -2.45
CA ASN A 14 4.47 -4.51 -1.58
C ASN A 14 3.40 -5.39 -0.95
N GLU A 15 2.74 -4.99 0.13
CA GLU A 15 1.83 -5.90 0.84
C GLU A 15 0.44 -6.07 0.20
N TYR A 16 0.39 -6.38 -1.10
CA TYR A 16 -0.85 -6.67 -1.82
C TYR A 16 -1.46 -8.02 -1.39
N ARG A 17 -2.80 -8.05 -1.34
CA ARG A 17 -3.62 -9.23 -1.04
C ARG A 17 -4.79 -9.33 -2.00
N LEU A 18 -5.18 -10.56 -2.34
CA LEU A 18 -6.34 -10.83 -3.18
C LEU A 18 -7.63 -10.29 -2.54
N SER A 19 -8.44 -9.59 -3.35
CA SER A 19 -9.83 -9.29 -3.01
C SER A 19 -10.73 -10.49 -3.35
N LYS A 20 -11.92 -10.53 -2.74
CA LYS A 20 -13.00 -11.42 -3.19
C LYS A 20 -13.55 -10.98 -4.56
N VAL A 21 -13.45 -9.69 -4.86
CA VAL A 21 -13.88 -9.11 -6.13
C VAL A 21 -12.78 -9.36 -7.18
N ARG A 22 -13.16 -9.89 -8.34
CA ARG A 22 -12.22 -10.18 -9.42
C ARG A 22 -11.66 -8.88 -10.00
N GLY A 23 -10.35 -8.87 -10.27
CA GLY A 23 -9.66 -7.69 -10.80
C GLY A 23 -9.27 -6.66 -9.75
N GLU A 24 -9.53 -6.95 -8.47
CA GLU A 24 -9.18 -6.07 -7.35
C GLU A 24 -8.19 -6.73 -6.38
N ALA A 25 -7.43 -5.88 -5.70
CA ALA A 25 -6.56 -6.19 -4.58
C ALA A 25 -6.81 -5.23 -3.41
N MET A 26 -6.25 -5.59 -2.27
CA MET A 26 -6.08 -4.71 -1.12
C MET A 26 -4.58 -4.52 -0.91
N ILE A 27 -4.15 -3.27 -0.72
CA ILE A 27 -2.79 -2.95 -0.31
C ILE A 27 -2.78 -2.55 1.15
N SER A 28 -1.70 -2.86 1.88
CA SER A 28 -1.49 -2.34 3.23
C SER A 28 -0.08 -1.80 3.41
N VAL A 29 0.05 -0.78 4.25
CA VAL A 29 1.36 -0.20 4.61
C VAL A 29 1.79 -0.67 5.98
N ARG A 30 3.09 -0.91 6.13
CA ARG A 30 3.69 -1.29 7.41
C ARG A 30 3.87 -0.04 8.25
N ILE A 31 3.44 -0.09 9.52
CA ILE A 31 3.58 1.01 10.47
C ILE A 31 4.21 0.46 11.76
N PRO A 32 5.53 0.61 11.93
CA PRO A 32 6.24 0.19 13.13
C PRO A 32 5.64 0.83 14.38
N GLY A 33 5.29 0.00 15.37
CA GLY A 33 4.68 0.47 16.62
C GLY A 33 3.30 1.14 16.47
N GLY A 34 2.72 1.18 15.27
CA GLY A 34 1.51 1.96 14.99
C GLY A 34 1.74 3.48 15.04
N ILE A 35 2.99 3.94 14.94
CA ILE A 35 3.37 5.35 14.98
C ILE A 35 3.80 5.77 13.56
N LEU A 36 3.17 6.82 13.04
CA LEU A 36 3.50 7.43 11.75
C LEU A 36 3.38 8.95 11.83
N PRO A 37 4.15 9.70 11.02
CA PRO A 37 3.90 11.11 10.79
C PRO A 37 2.46 11.36 10.30
N ALA A 38 1.80 12.38 10.85
CA ALA A 38 0.39 12.65 10.58
C ALA A 38 0.11 12.96 9.10
N HIS A 39 1.07 13.54 8.37
CA HIS A 39 0.89 13.87 6.96
C HIS A 39 0.77 12.61 6.08
N LEU A 40 1.35 11.48 6.48
CA LEU A 40 1.23 10.22 5.75
C LEU A 40 -0.20 9.66 5.77
N LEU A 41 -1.03 10.03 6.75
CA LEU A 41 -2.46 9.69 6.71
C LEU A 41 -3.15 10.31 5.48
N THR A 42 -2.71 11.48 5.03
CA THR A 42 -3.20 12.13 3.80
C THR A 42 -2.89 11.28 2.58
N VAL A 43 -1.68 10.70 2.52
CA VAL A 43 -1.29 9.80 1.42
C VAL A 43 -2.18 8.56 1.38
N ALA A 44 -2.44 7.94 2.54
CA ALA A 44 -3.34 6.78 2.61
C ALA A 44 -4.79 7.14 2.22
N ARG A 45 -5.28 8.32 2.63
CA ARG A 45 -6.58 8.86 2.22
C ARG A 45 -6.64 9.00 0.69
N ASP A 46 -5.67 9.67 0.10
CA ASP A 46 -5.67 9.96 -1.34
C ASP A 46 -5.65 8.66 -2.16
N ILE A 47 -4.90 7.65 -1.71
CA ILE A 47 -4.90 6.32 -2.34
C ILE A 47 -6.27 5.65 -2.23
N ALA A 48 -6.87 5.66 -1.03
CA ALA A 48 -8.17 5.04 -0.80
C ALA A 48 -9.29 5.68 -1.63
N GLU A 49 -9.29 7.01 -1.76
CA GLU A 49 -10.30 7.76 -2.51
C GLU A 49 -10.09 7.69 -4.02
N THR A 50 -8.84 7.65 -4.49
CA THR A 50 -8.53 7.71 -5.94
C THR A 50 -8.59 6.35 -6.60
N TRP A 51 -7.99 5.32 -5.99
CA TRP A 51 -7.85 3.98 -6.58
C TRP A 51 -8.54 2.89 -5.78
N GLY A 52 -8.89 3.15 -4.53
CA GLY A 52 -9.61 2.22 -3.67
C GLY A 52 -11.12 2.42 -3.71
N ASN A 53 -11.78 1.90 -2.68
CA ASN A 53 -13.22 2.04 -2.50
C ASN A 53 -13.60 3.16 -1.50
N GLY A 54 -12.69 4.08 -1.22
CA GLY A 54 -12.86 5.17 -0.26
C GLY A 54 -12.75 4.75 1.22
N GLN A 55 -12.35 3.52 1.51
CA GLN A 55 -12.20 3.03 2.89
C GLN A 55 -10.75 2.78 3.26
N ILE A 56 -10.42 3.03 4.53
CA ILE A 56 -9.18 2.59 5.16
C ILE A 56 -9.56 1.65 6.31
N HIS A 57 -9.02 0.43 6.26
CA HIS A 57 -9.18 -0.59 7.28
C HIS A 57 -7.96 -0.61 8.20
N LEU A 58 -8.16 -0.27 9.47
CA LEU A 58 -7.18 -0.47 10.53
C LEU A 58 -7.10 -1.95 10.90
N THR A 59 -5.97 -2.56 10.63
CA THR A 59 -5.77 -3.99 10.91
C THR A 59 -5.40 -4.23 12.37
N THR A 60 -5.55 -5.46 12.83
CA THR A 60 -5.14 -5.90 14.19
C THR A 60 -3.64 -5.75 14.46
N ARG A 61 -2.83 -5.61 13.41
CA ARG A 61 -1.38 -5.34 13.50
C ARG A 61 -1.04 -3.87 13.27
N GLN A 62 -2.01 -2.98 13.49
CA GLN A 62 -1.85 -1.52 13.40
C GLN A 62 -1.39 -1.02 12.02
N LYS A 63 -1.71 -1.76 10.96
CA LYS A 63 -1.50 -1.33 9.56
C LYS A 63 -2.72 -0.58 9.04
N LEU A 64 -2.49 0.35 8.12
CA LEU A 64 -3.53 0.92 7.27
C LEU A 64 -3.64 0.06 6.01
N ALA A 65 -4.83 -0.48 5.76
CA ALA A 65 -5.14 -1.24 4.56
C ALA A 65 -6.18 -0.52 3.70
N MET A 66 -5.92 -0.43 2.40
CA MET A 66 -6.76 0.24 1.41
C MET A 66 -7.27 -0.82 0.41
N PRO A 67 -8.54 -1.25 0.52
CA PRO A 67 -9.14 -2.22 -0.38
C PRO A 67 -9.70 -1.57 -1.66
N GLY A 68 -9.98 -2.41 -2.67
CA GLY A 68 -10.64 -2.00 -3.90
C GLY A 68 -9.70 -1.52 -5.00
N ILE A 69 -8.39 -1.74 -4.86
CA ILE A 69 -7.40 -1.34 -5.85
C ILE A 69 -7.53 -2.23 -7.08
N ARG A 70 -7.85 -1.66 -8.25
CA ARG A 70 -7.87 -2.41 -9.51
C ARG A 70 -6.45 -2.78 -9.94
N TYR A 71 -6.29 -3.93 -10.59
CA TYR A 71 -4.96 -4.40 -11.03
C TYR A 71 -4.25 -3.43 -11.99
N GLU A 72 -5.02 -2.73 -12.83
CA GLU A 72 -4.51 -1.71 -13.76
C GLU A 72 -3.90 -0.49 -13.07
N ASP A 73 -4.30 -0.23 -11.81
CA ASP A 73 -3.89 0.95 -11.05
C ASP A 73 -2.73 0.66 -10.09
N ILE A 74 -2.25 -0.59 -10.01
CA ILE A 74 -1.23 -0.99 -9.03
C ILE A 74 0.08 -0.21 -9.18
N ASP A 75 0.53 0.06 -10.40
CA ASP A 75 1.76 0.84 -10.62
C ASP A 75 1.59 2.31 -10.18
N ASN A 76 0.40 2.89 -10.37
CA ASN A 76 0.07 4.24 -9.90
C ASN A 76 0.04 4.29 -8.36
N VAL A 77 -0.57 3.29 -7.73
CA VAL A 77 -0.61 3.17 -6.26
C VAL A 77 0.78 2.96 -5.68
N ASN A 78 1.61 2.14 -6.33
CA ASN A 78 3.01 1.93 -5.95
C ASN A 78 3.81 3.24 -5.95
N ALA A 79 3.64 4.07 -6.99
CA ALA A 79 4.25 5.40 -7.03
C ALA A 79 3.71 6.33 -5.93
N ALA A 80 2.40 6.30 -5.67
CA ALA A 80 1.79 7.10 -4.60
C ALA A 80 2.22 6.66 -3.19
N LEU A 81 2.67 5.42 -3.03
CA LEU A 81 3.18 4.87 -1.76
C LEU A 81 4.63 5.23 -1.45
N GLU A 82 5.37 5.83 -2.39
CA GLU A 82 6.77 6.23 -2.19
C GLU A 82 7.02 7.02 -0.88
N PRO A 83 6.17 7.99 -0.47
CA PRO A 83 6.36 8.72 0.78
C PRO A 83 6.33 7.81 2.02
N PHE A 84 5.44 6.80 2.03
CA PHE A 84 5.40 5.82 3.12
C PHE A 84 6.68 4.99 3.17
N LEU A 85 7.12 4.47 2.02
CA LEU A 85 8.31 3.62 1.95
C LEU A 85 9.56 4.40 2.39
N ARG A 86 9.73 5.62 1.89
CA ARG A 86 10.88 6.47 2.24
C ARG A 86 10.88 6.85 3.72
N GLU A 87 9.81 7.44 4.23
CA GLU A 87 9.84 8.02 5.58
C GLU A 87 9.73 6.95 6.68
N ILE A 88 8.94 5.89 6.47
CA ILE A 88 8.75 4.87 7.50
C ILE A 88 9.86 3.82 7.48
N GLU A 89 10.26 3.34 6.30
CA GLU A 89 11.23 2.25 6.22
C GLU A 89 12.67 2.75 6.30
N ILE A 90 12.98 3.93 5.75
CA ILE A 90 14.35 4.47 5.73
C ILE A 90 14.59 5.42 6.91
N GLU A 91 13.78 6.47 7.04
CA GLU A 91 14.07 7.55 7.99
C GLU A 91 13.73 7.18 9.44
N LEU A 92 12.60 6.52 9.70
CA LEU A 92 12.18 6.16 11.05
C LEU A 92 12.90 4.92 11.62
N CYS A 93 13.24 3.96 10.75
CA CYS A 93 13.76 2.66 11.16
C CYS A 93 15.26 2.46 10.93
N ASP A 94 15.95 3.44 10.32
CA ASP A 94 17.37 3.38 9.94
C ASP A 94 17.72 2.10 9.15
N VAL A 95 16.77 1.59 8.36
CA VAL A 95 16.99 0.42 7.52
C VAL A 95 17.61 0.88 6.21
N GLN A 96 18.76 0.28 5.86
CA GLN A 96 19.39 0.45 4.55
C GLN A 96 18.50 -0.22 3.49
N VAL A 97 17.60 0.54 2.86
CA VAL A 97 16.77 0.09 1.74
C VAL A 97 17.43 0.55 0.44
N GLU A 98 17.92 -0.39 -0.36
CA GLU A 98 18.63 -0.10 -1.63
C GLU A 98 17.70 0.39 -2.75
N ASP A 99 16.40 0.11 -2.66
CA ASP A 99 15.39 0.51 -3.65
C ASP A 99 14.24 1.27 -2.99
N THR A 100 14.15 2.57 -3.27
CA THR A 100 13.10 3.48 -2.78
C THR A 100 11.86 3.47 -3.67
N LYS A 101 11.90 2.75 -4.80
CA LYS A 101 10.83 2.70 -5.79
C LYS A 101 10.21 1.30 -5.80
N ALA A 102 8.89 1.28 -5.76
CA ALA A 102 8.07 0.06 -5.75
C ALA A 102 8.06 -0.69 -7.10
#